data_AF-A0A836E845-F1
#
_entry.id   AF-A0A836E845-F1
#
_cell.length_a   1.000
_cell.length_b   1.000
_cell.length_c   1.000
_cell.angle_alpha   90.00
_cell.angle_beta   90.00
_cell.angle_gamma   90.00
#
_symmetry.space_group_name_H-M   'P 1'
#
loop_
_entity.id
_entity.type
_entity.pdbx_description
1 polymer ?
#
loop_
_entity_poly.entity_id
_entity_poly.type
_entity_poly.pdbx_seq_one_letter_code
_entity_poly.pdbx_strand_id
1 'polypeptide(L)'
;MNSTDIHIIFLYEYKLGNNAAKATRNINQAFGENTVNVRKVQRWFEKFRELATRMKVDHTTILRHLSEISKKKMDKWVPHELTKRNKLDRLYVCSSLLTRFHREPFFDRIITCDEKWVLYDNKRYAQWLDRNEACAHTPRPSLHPRKILITYIDEMHEKLKIIRPSLVNRHGPILLHDNARPTKQFRNRAKLNELKYEILQHLAYSPDLSPTNFHFFKHLEQFLRAKQYENEDRK
;
A
#
# COMPACT_ATOMS: atom_id res chain seq x y z
N MET A 1 13.63 7.56 12.19
CA MET A 1 13.83 8.46 11.03
C MET A 1 14.13 7.60 9.80
N ASN A 2 13.47 7.86 8.66
CA ASN A 2 13.72 7.05 7.46
C ASN A 2 15.07 7.42 6.83
N SER A 3 15.65 6.47 6.08
CA SER A 3 16.97 6.64 5.44
C SER A 3 17.01 7.82 4.45
N THR A 4 15.89 8.13 3.80
CA THR A 4 15.80 9.25 2.85
C THR A 4 15.82 10.61 3.56
N ASP A 5 15.13 10.72 4.70
CA ASP A 5 15.06 11.96 5.49
C ASP A 5 16.43 12.32 6.07
N ILE A 6 17.20 11.30 6.49
CA ILE A 6 18.52 11.53 7.07
C ILE A 6 19.55 12.03 6.05
N HIS A 7 19.43 11.62 4.79
CA HIS A 7 20.30 12.13 3.72
C HIS A 7 20.01 13.58 3.37
N ILE A 8 18.76 14.03 3.50
CA ILE A 8 18.40 15.46 3.34
C ILE A 8 19.04 16.29 4.45
N ILE A 9 19.05 15.78 5.67
CA ILE A 9 19.69 16.45 6.81
C ILE A 9 21.22 16.49 6.63
N PHE A 10 21.84 15.40 6.15
CA PHE A 10 23.26 15.43 5.77
C PHE A 10 23.55 16.52 4.75
N LEU A 11 22.69 16.66 3.75
CA LEU A 11 22.86 17.69 2.75
C LEU A 11 22.70 19.10 3.32
N TYR A 12 21.76 19.31 4.24
CA TYR A 12 21.58 20.59 4.92
C TYR A 12 22.84 20.99 5.72
N GLU A 13 23.37 20.07 6.53
CA GLU A 13 24.60 20.30 7.30
C GLU A 13 25.81 20.57 6.39
N TYR A 14 25.89 19.89 5.24
CA TYR A 14 26.92 20.13 4.24
C TYR A 14 26.82 21.55 3.64
N LYS A 15 25.60 22.05 3.38
CA LYS A 15 25.36 23.43 2.90
C LYS A 15 25.74 24.50 3.92
N LEU A 16 25.63 24.19 5.21
CA LEU A 16 26.07 25.07 6.28
C LEU A 16 27.61 25.13 6.41
N GLY A 17 28.35 24.37 5.60
CA GLY A 17 29.82 24.31 5.66
C GLY A 17 30.34 23.58 6.90
N ASN A 18 29.48 22.86 7.63
CA ASN A 18 29.91 22.09 8.78
C ASN A 18 30.74 20.89 8.32
N ASN A 19 31.76 20.51 9.10
CA ASN A 19 32.48 19.26 8.87
C ASN A 19 31.66 18.06 9.38
N ALA A 20 32.01 16.84 8.95
CA ALA A 20 31.24 15.64 9.26
C ALA A 20 31.12 15.34 10.77
N ALA A 21 32.13 15.69 11.56
CA ALA A 21 32.10 15.54 13.01
C ALA A 21 31.10 16.50 13.67
N LYS A 22 31.10 17.78 13.27
CA LYS A 22 30.16 18.79 13.75
C LYS A 22 28.73 18.48 13.31
N ALA A 23 28.54 18.12 12.04
CA ALA A 23 27.25 17.69 11.51
C ALA A 23 26.69 16.47 12.27
N THR A 24 27.53 15.49 12.60
CA THR A 24 27.12 14.32 13.39
C THR A 24 26.64 14.71 14.78
N ARG A 25 27.34 15.63 15.47
CA ARG A 25 26.92 16.14 16.78
C ARG A 25 25.59 16.88 16.68
N ASN A 26 25.44 17.79 15.71
CA ASN A 26 24.21 18.53 15.50
C ASN A 26 23.00 17.59 15.28
N ILE A 27 23.20 16.56 14.45
CA ILE A 27 22.14 15.60 14.12
C ILE A 27 21.79 14.73 15.34
N ASN A 28 22.78 14.20 16.05
CA ASN A 28 22.52 13.38 17.23
C ASN A 28 21.92 14.20 18.38
N GLN A 29 22.30 15.48 18.51
CA GLN A 29 21.68 16.38 19.48
C GLN A 29 20.22 16.68 19.14
N ALA A 30 19.88 16.85 17.86
CA ALA A 30 18.53 17.17 17.43
C ALA A 30 17.58 15.95 17.37
N PHE A 31 18.10 14.76 17.03
CA PHE A 31 17.29 13.58 16.72
C PHE A 31 17.51 12.38 17.66
N GLY A 32 18.42 12.50 18.64
CA GLY A 32 18.74 11.47 19.64
C GLY A 32 20.16 10.94 19.52
N GLU A 33 20.76 10.55 20.65
CA GLU A 33 22.11 9.97 20.66
C GLU A 33 22.22 8.75 19.75
N ASN A 34 23.34 8.66 19.01
CA ASN A 34 23.64 7.57 18.06
C ASN A 34 22.70 7.45 16.85
N THR A 35 21.91 8.49 16.53
CA THR A 35 21.08 8.52 15.31
C THR A 35 21.94 8.33 14.05
N VAL A 36 23.12 8.95 14.02
CA VAL A 36 24.08 8.84 12.92
C VAL A 36 25.52 8.72 13.42
N ASN A 37 26.33 7.99 12.65
CA ASN A 37 27.76 7.84 12.89
C ASN A 37 28.55 8.78 11.97
N VAL A 38 29.64 9.36 12.48
CA VAL A 38 30.58 10.23 11.73
C VAL A 38 31.00 9.61 10.41
N ARG A 39 31.32 8.30 10.38
CA ARG A 39 31.72 7.59 9.16
C ARG A 39 30.63 7.63 8.08
N LYS A 40 29.35 7.55 8.50
CA LYS A 40 28.21 7.60 7.59
C LYS A 40 28.04 9.00 7.00
N VAL A 41 28.15 10.04 7.83
CA VAL A 41 28.08 11.46 7.40
C VAL A 41 29.23 11.78 6.44
N GLN A 42 30.45 11.36 6.79
CA GLN A 42 31.64 11.58 5.98
C GLN A 42 31.52 10.94 4.59
N ARG A 43 31.12 9.66 4.51
CA ARG A 43 30.91 8.97 3.23
C ARG A 43 29.89 9.68 2.35
N TRP A 44 28.84 10.26 2.94
CA TRP A 44 27.86 11.05 2.19
C TRP A 44 28.43 12.39 1.71
N PHE A 45 29.24 13.07 2.53
CA PHE A 45 29.89 14.32 2.13
C PHE A 45 30.93 14.10 1.02
N GLU A 46 31.64 12.98 1.04
CA GLU A 46 32.53 12.56 -0.05
C GLU A 46 31.72 12.30 -1.32
N LYS A 47 30.58 11.60 -1.23
CA LYS A 47 29.70 11.34 -2.37
C LYS A 47 29.14 12.63 -3.00
N PHE A 48 28.82 13.64 -2.20
CA PHE A 48 28.41 14.95 -2.70
C PHE A 48 29.54 15.67 -3.45
N ARG A 49 30.77 15.61 -2.92
CA ARG A 49 31.97 16.16 -3.58
C ARG A 49 32.34 15.43 -4.86
N GLU A 50 32.25 14.11 -4.86
CA GLU A 50 32.53 13.27 -6.03
C GLU A 50 31.55 13.57 -7.17
N LEU A 51 30.26 13.71 -6.85
CA LEU A 51 29.24 14.10 -7.81
C LEU A 51 29.53 15.50 -8.40
N ALA A 52 29.88 16.48 -7.56
CA ALA A 52 30.28 17.83 -7.98
C ALA A 52 31.48 17.79 -8.94
N THR A 53 32.49 17.01 -8.59
CA THR A 53 33.72 16.86 -9.37
C THR A 53 33.45 16.21 -10.72
N ARG A 54 32.69 15.11 -10.74
CA ARG A 54 32.38 14.36 -11.97
C ARG A 54 31.57 15.19 -12.97
N MET A 55 30.64 15.99 -12.47
CA MET A 55 29.79 16.83 -13.31
C MET A 55 30.43 18.18 -13.62
N LYS A 56 31.61 18.50 -13.05
CA LYS A 56 32.29 19.80 -13.16
C LYS A 56 31.39 21.01 -12.86
N VAL A 57 30.45 20.83 -11.94
CA VAL A 57 29.51 21.89 -11.54
C VAL A 57 29.44 21.93 -10.02
N ASP A 58 29.15 23.11 -9.50
CA ASP A 58 29.02 23.27 -8.06
C ASP A 58 27.91 22.35 -7.50
N HIS A 59 28.13 21.84 -6.30
CA HIS A 59 27.20 20.93 -5.62
C HIS A 59 25.78 21.53 -5.52
N THR A 60 25.63 22.86 -5.40
CA THR A 60 24.32 23.53 -5.41
C THR A 60 23.60 23.39 -6.75
N THR A 61 24.35 23.38 -7.86
CA THR A 61 23.82 23.21 -9.22
C THR A 61 23.32 21.78 -9.44
N ILE A 62 24.06 20.77 -8.97
CA ILE A 62 23.61 19.36 -9.01
C ILE A 62 22.29 19.19 -8.26
N LEU A 63 22.15 19.82 -7.10
CA LEU A 63 20.97 19.67 -6.25
C LEU A 63 19.75 20.39 -6.82
N ARG A 64 19.94 21.56 -7.45
CA ARG A 64 18.89 22.26 -8.18
C ARG A 64 18.37 21.37 -9.32
N HIS A 65 19.26 20.83 -10.13
CA HIS A 65 18.87 19.92 -11.20
C HIS A 65 18.28 18.60 -10.68
N LEU A 66 18.78 18.04 -9.59
CA LEU A 66 18.15 16.89 -8.95
C LEU A 66 16.76 17.23 -8.41
N SER A 67 16.52 18.44 -7.89
CA SER A 67 15.18 18.86 -7.46
C SER A 67 14.22 19.11 -8.63
N GLU A 68 14.74 19.51 -9.79
CA GLU A 68 13.99 19.67 -11.04
C GLU A 68 13.68 18.31 -11.70
N ILE A 69 14.62 17.37 -11.67
CA ILE A 69 14.52 16.06 -12.33
C ILE A 69 13.84 15.02 -11.42
N SER A 70 14.16 15.01 -10.12
CA SER A 70 13.58 14.06 -9.18
C SER A 70 12.25 14.60 -8.65
N LYS A 71 11.16 14.16 -9.26
CA LYS A 71 9.89 14.10 -8.54
C LYS A 71 10.11 13.17 -7.35
N LYS A 72 10.18 13.73 -6.13
CA LYS A 72 10.27 12.96 -4.89
C LYS A 72 9.14 11.93 -4.87
N LYS A 73 9.47 10.67 -5.17
CA LYS A 73 8.54 9.55 -5.10
C LYS A 73 8.91 8.77 -3.87
N MET A 74 8.04 8.78 -2.87
CA MET A 74 8.18 7.86 -1.75
C MET A 74 8.08 6.43 -2.28
N ASP A 75 8.91 5.54 -1.74
CA ASP A 75 8.82 4.12 -2.03
C ASP A 75 7.40 3.64 -1.72
N LYS A 76 6.82 2.88 -2.65
CA LYS A 76 5.49 2.29 -2.45
C LYS A 76 5.65 1.16 -1.44
N TRP A 77 4.85 1.18 -0.39
CA TRP A 77 4.82 0.08 0.57
C TRP A 77 4.34 -1.20 -0.12
N VAL A 78 5.17 -2.24 -0.11
CA VAL A 78 4.81 -3.57 -0.64
C VAL A 78 4.51 -4.46 0.57
N PRO A 79 3.27 -4.96 0.73
CA PRO A 79 2.82 -5.65 1.95
C PRO A 79 3.58 -6.92 2.34
N HIS A 80 4.44 -7.46 1.47
CA HIS A 80 5.20 -8.66 1.77
C HIS A 80 6.46 -8.76 0.91
N GLU A 81 7.57 -9.23 1.49
CA GLU A 81 8.75 -9.63 0.74
C GLU A 81 8.52 -11.03 0.15
N LEU A 82 8.20 -11.10 -1.14
CA LEU A 82 7.88 -12.35 -1.80
C LEU A 82 9.09 -13.29 -1.88
N THR A 83 8.94 -14.52 -1.40
CA THR A 83 9.94 -15.58 -1.60
C THR A 83 10.07 -15.92 -3.10
N LYS A 84 11.20 -16.55 -3.48
CA LYS A 84 11.39 -17.05 -4.87
C LYS A 84 10.24 -17.96 -5.30
N ARG A 85 9.73 -18.80 -4.38
CA ARG A 85 8.61 -19.69 -4.66
C ARG A 85 7.32 -18.91 -4.94
N ASN A 86 6.99 -17.91 -4.12
CA ASN A 86 5.80 -17.08 -4.36
C ASN A 86 5.87 -16.35 -5.71
N LYS A 87 7.06 -15.88 -6.12
CA LYS A 87 7.23 -15.24 -7.44
C LYS A 87 6.97 -16.22 -8.59
N LEU A 88 7.47 -17.45 -8.49
CA LEU A 88 7.23 -18.49 -9.49
C LEU A 88 5.77 -18.91 -9.56
N ASP A 89 5.12 -19.12 -8.41
CA ASP A 89 3.70 -19.46 -8.36
C ASP A 89 2.84 -18.35 -8.98
N ARG A 90 3.18 -17.09 -8.68
CA ARG A 90 2.54 -15.92 -9.29
C ARG A 90 2.67 -15.92 -10.81
N LEU A 91 3.88 -16.14 -11.32
CA LEU A 91 4.12 -16.18 -12.77
C LEU A 91 3.33 -17.32 -13.44
N TYR A 92 3.35 -18.50 -12.84
CA TYR A 92 2.67 -19.68 -13.38
C TYR A 92 1.16 -19.48 -13.49
N VAL A 93 0.51 -19.06 -12.40
CA VAL A 93 -0.94 -18.84 -12.38
C VAL A 93 -1.34 -17.70 -13.31
N CYS A 94 -0.61 -16.57 -13.31
CA CYS A 94 -0.90 -15.47 -14.25
C CYS A 94 -0.78 -15.93 -15.72
N SER A 95 0.24 -16.72 -16.05
CA SER A 95 0.42 -17.25 -17.41
C SER A 95 -0.69 -18.22 -17.80
N SER A 96 -1.12 -19.07 -16.88
CA SER A 96 -2.24 -19.99 -17.07
C SER A 96 -3.57 -19.23 -17.28
N LEU A 97 -3.86 -18.25 -16.44
CA LEU A 97 -5.06 -17.40 -16.55
C LEU A 97 -5.08 -16.61 -17.86
N LEU A 98 -3.93 -16.08 -18.28
CA LEU A 98 -3.79 -15.36 -19.55
C LEU A 98 -4.03 -16.28 -20.74
N THR A 99 -3.47 -17.50 -20.71
CA THR A 99 -3.69 -18.51 -21.74
C THR A 99 -5.17 -18.90 -21.83
N ARG A 100 -5.82 -19.08 -20.68
CA ARG A 100 -7.27 -19.34 -20.61
C ARG A 100 -8.06 -18.18 -21.24
N PHE A 101 -7.71 -16.94 -20.91
CA PHE A 101 -8.41 -15.76 -21.41
C PHE A 101 -8.35 -15.65 -22.94
N HIS A 102 -7.20 -15.97 -23.52
CA HIS A 102 -7.05 -15.97 -24.98
C HIS A 102 -7.80 -17.10 -25.69
N ARG A 103 -8.09 -18.21 -25.01
CA ARG A 103 -8.90 -19.31 -25.55
C ARG A 103 -10.39 -19.00 -25.45
N GLU A 104 -10.82 -18.51 -24.30
CA GLU A 104 -12.21 -18.16 -24.00
C GLU A 104 -12.23 -16.97 -23.04
N PRO A 105 -12.60 -15.76 -23.50
CA PRO A 105 -12.71 -14.61 -22.62
C PRO A 105 -13.71 -14.89 -21.49
N PHE A 106 -13.26 -14.73 -20.24
CA PHE A 106 -14.08 -15.06 -19.06
C PHE A 106 -14.18 -13.91 -18.04
N PHE A 107 -13.58 -12.76 -18.32
CA PHE A 107 -13.52 -11.63 -17.39
C PHE A 107 -14.88 -10.99 -17.10
N ASP A 108 -15.82 -11.05 -18.04
CA ASP A 108 -17.20 -10.58 -17.88
C ASP A 108 -18.00 -11.42 -16.87
N ARG A 109 -17.55 -12.65 -16.60
CA ARG A 109 -18.11 -13.58 -15.61
C ARG A 109 -17.44 -13.49 -14.23
N ILE A 110 -16.31 -12.78 -14.10
CA ILE A 110 -15.58 -12.68 -12.84
C ILE A 110 -16.36 -11.82 -11.85
N ILE A 111 -16.55 -12.38 -10.66
CA ILE A 111 -17.04 -11.71 -9.46
C ILE A 111 -15.91 -11.72 -8.44
N THR A 112 -15.56 -10.55 -7.89
CA THR A 112 -14.50 -10.45 -6.89
C THR A 112 -15.11 -10.19 -5.52
N CYS A 113 -14.71 -10.95 -4.52
CA CYS A 113 -15.18 -10.76 -3.14
C CYS A 113 -14.01 -10.85 -2.18
N ASP A 114 -13.93 -9.90 -1.25
CA ASP A 114 -12.93 -9.89 -0.20
C ASP A 114 -13.53 -9.28 1.08
N GLU A 115 -12.94 -9.59 2.23
CA GLU A 115 -13.35 -9.04 3.51
C GLU A 115 -12.56 -7.78 3.83
N LYS A 116 -13.23 -6.72 4.30
CA LYS A 116 -12.55 -5.50 4.76
C LYS A 116 -13.02 -5.09 6.15
N TRP A 117 -12.04 -4.75 6.99
CA TRP A 117 -12.30 -4.04 8.23
C TRP A 117 -12.49 -2.55 7.94
N VAL A 118 -13.65 -2.02 8.32
CA VAL A 118 -13.94 -0.58 8.31
C VAL A 118 -13.91 -0.06 9.74
N LEU A 119 -13.13 1.00 9.97
CA LEU A 119 -13.05 1.64 11.28
C LEU A 119 -14.23 2.60 11.48
N TYR A 120 -14.66 2.75 12.73
CA TYR A 120 -15.68 3.74 13.07
C TYR A 120 -15.10 5.16 13.02
N ASP A 121 -13.83 5.32 13.37
CA ASP A 121 -13.15 6.61 13.40
C ASP A 121 -12.02 6.67 12.35
N ASN A 122 -12.28 7.26 11.18
CA ASN A 122 -11.32 7.34 10.06
C ASN A 122 -10.66 8.72 9.98
N LYS A 123 -10.12 9.23 11.10
CA LYS A 123 -9.53 10.60 11.15
C LYS A 123 -8.42 10.81 10.14
N ARG A 124 -8.31 12.05 9.68
CA ARG A 124 -7.20 12.53 8.86
C ARG A 124 -6.16 13.18 9.78
N TYR A 125 -4.97 12.58 9.83
CA TYR A 125 -3.85 13.09 10.61
C TYR A 125 -3.01 14.15 9.88
N ALA A 126 -3.26 14.36 8.58
CA ALA A 126 -2.55 15.36 7.77
C ALA A 126 -3.28 16.72 7.85
N GLN A 127 -2.56 17.71 8.37
CA GLN A 127 -3.01 19.11 8.50
C GLN A 127 -2.36 19.97 7.41
N TRP A 128 -3.11 20.95 6.91
CA TRP A 128 -2.57 22.04 6.09
C TRP A 128 -2.27 23.19 7.05
N LEU A 129 -1.03 23.68 7.05
CA LEU A 129 -0.54 24.70 7.95
C LEU A 129 0.26 25.73 7.15
N ASP A 130 0.29 26.96 7.63
CA ASP A 130 1.12 27.98 7.02
C ASP A 130 2.60 27.73 7.30
N ARG A 131 3.46 28.36 6.49
CA ARG A 131 4.91 28.16 6.58
C ARG A 131 5.40 28.62 7.97
N ASN A 132 5.91 27.66 8.74
CA ASN A 132 6.42 27.79 10.12
C ASN A 132 5.37 27.72 11.24
N GLU A 133 4.11 27.39 10.94
CA GLU A 133 3.13 27.07 11.98
C GLU A 133 3.41 25.70 12.62
N ALA A 134 3.18 25.63 13.94
CA ALA A 134 3.32 24.40 14.70
C ALA A 134 2.16 23.44 14.40
N CYS A 135 2.48 22.17 14.17
CA CYS A 135 1.49 21.12 13.93
C CYS A 135 0.73 20.78 15.21
N ALA A 136 -0.61 20.72 15.14
CA ALA A 136 -1.42 20.35 16.28
C ALA A 136 -1.30 18.84 16.54
N HIS A 137 -0.91 18.47 17.76
CA HIS A 137 -0.66 17.08 18.11
C HIS A 137 -1.98 16.29 18.18
N THR A 138 -2.18 15.38 17.23
CA THR A 138 -3.33 14.46 17.25
C THR A 138 -3.03 13.22 18.11
N PRO A 139 -3.92 12.80 19.02
CA PRO A 139 -3.72 11.56 19.77
C PRO A 139 -3.65 10.37 18.82
N ARG A 140 -2.73 9.43 19.12
CA ARG A 140 -2.60 8.19 18.34
C ARG A 140 -3.91 7.40 18.40
N PRO A 141 -4.30 6.74 17.30
CA PRO A 141 -5.46 5.85 17.33
C PRO A 141 -5.25 4.76 18.40
N SER A 142 -6.35 4.31 19.02
CA SER A 142 -6.28 3.27 20.04
C SER A 142 -5.73 1.97 19.45
N LEU A 143 -5.12 1.12 20.28
CA LEU A 143 -4.61 -0.18 19.85
C LEU A 143 -5.72 -1.11 19.33
N HIS A 144 -6.94 -0.90 19.82
CA HIS A 144 -8.14 -1.70 19.52
C HIS A 144 -9.28 -0.77 19.09
N PRO A 145 -9.22 -0.20 17.87
CA PRO A 145 -10.27 0.68 17.39
C PRO A 145 -11.54 -0.13 17.13
N ARG A 146 -12.70 0.47 17.40
CA ARG A 146 -14.00 -0.08 17.00
C ARG A 146 -14.02 -0.22 15.48
N LYS A 147 -14.36 -1.42 15.02
CA LYS A 147 -14.32 -1.80 13.60
C LYS A 147 -15.36 -2.86 13.30
N ILE A 148 -15.89 -2.82 12.09
CA ILE A 148 -16.81 -3.82 11.55
C ILE A 148 -16.11 -4.59 10.43
N LEU A 149 -16.30 -5.91 10.41
CA LEU A 149 -15.89 -6.73 9.28
C LEU A 149 -17.05 -6.82 8.33
N ILE A 150 -16.81 -6.43 7.10
CA ILE A 150 -17.81 -6.50 6.06
C ILE A 150 -17.56 -7.75 5.23
N THR A 151 -18.54 -8.66 5.20
CA THR A 151 -18.54 -9.90 4.42
C THR A 151 -19.78 -9.95 3.54
N TYR A 152 -19.61 -10.08 2.22
CA TYR A 152 -20.71 -9.85 1.28
C TYR A 152 -21.24 -11.07 0.53
N ILE A 153 -20.78 -12.30 0.77
CA ILE A 153 -21.07 -13.42 -0.17
C ILE A 153 -22.59 -13.64 -0.38
N ASP A 154 -23.37 -13.69 0.70
CA ASP A 154 -24.81 -13.98 0.62
C ASP A 154 -25.59 -12.80 0.03
N GLU A 155 -25.32 -11.59 0.51
CA GLU A 155 -25.94 -10.37 0.01
C GLU A 155 -25.57 -10.09 -1.46
N MET A 156 -24.33 -10.40 -1.84
CA MET A 156 -23.82 -10.29 -3.20
C MET A 156 -24.57 -11.26 -4.12
N HIS A 157 -24.78 -12.50 -3.72
CA HIS A 157 -25.49 -13.47 -4.55
C HIS A 157 -26.92 -13.03 -4.84
N GLU A 158 -27.65 -12.59 -3.81
CA GLU A 158 -29.02 -12.06 -3.99
C GLU A 158 -29.05 -10.81 -4.87
N LYS A 159 -28.11 -9.88 -4.68
CA LYS A 159 -27.98 -8.70 -5.55
C LYS A 159 -27.62 -9.06 -6.98
N LEU A 160 -26.77 -10.07 -7.20
CA LEU A 160 -26.39 -10.52 -8.53
C LEU A 160 -27.56 -11.13 -9.30
N LYS A 161 -28.47 -11.84 -8.64
CA LYS A 161 -29.71 -12.33 -9.26
C LYS A 161 -30.53 -11.18 -9.86
N ILE A 162 -30.54 -10.02 -9.20
CA ILE A 162 -31.29 -8.85 -9.65
C ILE A 162 -30.52 -8.09 -10.75
N ILE A 163 -29.23 -7.82 -10.53
CA ILE A 163 -28.44 -6.95 -11.42
C ILE A 163 -28.03 -7.70 -12.71
N ARG A 164 -27.64 -8.98 -12.61
CA ARG A 164 -27.17 -9.80 -13.75
C ARG A 164 -27.75 -11.22 -13.67
N PRO A 165 -29.07 -11.39 -13.84
CA PRO A 165 -29.71 -12.71 -13.77
C PRO A 165 -29.15 -13.70 -14.80
N SER A 166 -28.76 -13.23 -15.99
CA SER A 166 -28.17 -14.08 -17.03
C SER A 166 -26.83 -14.70 -16.61
N LEU A 167 -26.02 -13.98 -15.82
CA LEU A 167 -24.74 -14.47 -15.32
C LEU A 167 -24.94 -15.64 -14.35
N VAL A 168 -25.88 -15.47 -13.41
CA VAL A 168 -26.20 -16.49 -12.40
C VAL A 168 -26.87 -17.71 -13.04
N ASN A 169 -27.80 -17.51 -13.96
CA ASN A 169 -28.65 -18.58 -14.46
C ASN A 169 -28.08 -19.34 -15.67
N ARG A 170 -27.18 -18.73 -16.48
CA ARG A 170 -26.74 -19.30 -17.76
C ARG A 170 -25.22 -19.44 -17.89
N HIS A 171 -24.46 -18.43 -17.48
CA HIS A 171 -23.03 -18.36 -17.80
C HIS A 171 -22.10 -18.93 -16.73
N GLY A 172 -22.60 -19.10 -15.50
CA GLY A 172 -21.80 -19.57 -14.37
C GLY A 172 -20.85 -18.48 -13.87
N PRO A 173 -21.11 -17.86 -12.71
CA PRO A 173 -20.21 -16.85 -12.16
C PRO A 173 -18.89 -17.46 -11.70
N ILE A 174 -17.80 -16.74 -11.93
CA ILE A 174 -16.45 -17.13 -11.53
C ILE A 174 -16.05 -16.27 -10.32
N LEU A 175 -15.91 -16.87 -9.14
CA LEU A 175 -15.49 -16.16 -7.94
C LEU A 175 -13.97 -16.06 -7.86
N LEU A 176 -13.46 -14.84 -7.72
CA LEU A 176 -12.10 -14.54 -7.32
C LEU A 176 -12.11 -14.00 -5.88
N HIS A 177 -11.54 -14.77 -4.95
CA HIS A 177 -11.45 -14.40 -3.53
C HIS A 177 -10.11 -14.84 -2.94
N ASP A 178 -9.69 -14.22 -1.82
CA ASP A 178 -8.42 -14.56 -1.18
C ASP A 178 -8.45 -15.97 -0.54
N ASN A 179 -7.28 -16.62 -0.50
CA ASN A 179 -7.05 -17.89 0.19
C ASN A 179 -6.90 -17.69 1.71
N ALA A 180 -7.78 -16.88 2.31
CA ALA A 180 -7.83 -16.66 3.74
C ALA A 180 -8.23 -17.94 4.50
N ARG A 181 -7.99 -17.95 5.81
CA ARG A 181 -7.91 -19.12 6.71
C ARG A 181 -8.91 -20.27 6.41
N PRO A 182 -8.49 -21.55 6.51
CA PRO A 182 -9.27 -22.73 6.12
C PRO A 182 -10.67 -22.82 6.75
N THR A 183 -10.84 -22.34 7.98
CA THR A 183 -12.09 -22.49 8.76
C THR A 183 -13.26 -21.70 8.18
N LYS A 184 -13.01 -20.52 7.58
CA LYS A 184 -14.02 -19.74 6.85
C LYS A 184 -14.26 -20.29 5.43
N GLN A 185 -13.22 -20.87 4.84
CA GLN A 185 -13.27 -21.48 3.51
C GLN A 185 -14.23 -22.67 3.43
N PHE A 186 -14.35 -23.51 4.48
CA PHE A 186 -15.18 -24.72 4.42
C PHE A 186 -16.68 -24.43 4.27
N ARG A 187 -17.24 -23.51 5.07
CA ARG A 187 -18.66 -23.10 4.95
C ARG A 187 -18.93 -22.41 3.61
N ASN A 188 -18.01 -21.56 3.16
CA ASN A 188 -18.14 -20.86 1.89
C ASN A 188 -18.02 -21.82 0.70
N ARG A 189 -17.10 -22.80 0.72
CA ARG A 189 -16.92 -23.78 -0.37
C ARG A 189 -18.13 -24.67 -0.58
N ALA A 190 -18.75 -25.18 0.50
CA ALA A 190 -19.96 -25.98 0.38
C ALA A 190 -21.09 -25.20 -0.31
N LYS A 191 -21.28 -23.94 0.11
CA LYS A 191 -22.28 -23.04 -0.48
C LYS A 191 -21.94 -22.63 -1.91
N LEU A 192 -20.68 -22.35 -2.22
CA LEU A 192 -20.25 -22.01 -3.58
C LEU A 192 -20.43 -23.18 -4.54
N ASN A 193 -20.19 -24.41 -4.08
CA ASN A 193 -20.47 -25.62 -4.86
C ASN A 193 -21.98 -25.79 -5.11
N GLU A 194 -22.82 -25.56 -4.10
CA GLU A 194 -24.28 -25.57 -4.24
C GLU A 194 -24.77 -24.52 -5.24
N LEU A 195 -24.21 -23.30 -5.17
CA LEU A 195 -24.52 -22.19 -6.07
C LEU A 195 -23.83 -22.29 -7.44
N LYS A 196 -23.07 -23.36 -7.71
CA LYS A 196 -22.34 -23.63 -8.96
C LYS A 196 -21.36 -22.51 -9.36
N TYR A 197 -20.73 -21.86 -8.39
CA TYR A 197 -19.68 -20.88 -8.65
C TYR A 197 -18.39 -21.61 -9.01
N GLU A 198 -17.75 -21.19 -10.10
CA GLU A 198 -16.38 -21.60 -10.38
C GLU A 198 -15.43 -20.79 -9.48
N ILE A 199 -14.51 -21.44 -8.77
CA ILE A 199 -13.52 -20.73 -7.95
C ILE A 199 -12.24 -20.54 -8.75
N LEU A 200 -11.88 -19.28 -9.00
CA LEU A 200 -10.61 -18.94 -9.63
C LEU A 200 -9.48 -19.13 -8.62
N GLN A 201 -8.42 -19.84 -9.01
CA GLN A 201 -7.26 -20.01 -8.16
C GLN A 201 -6.64 -18.64 -7.85
N HIS A 202 -6.67 -18.23 -6.57
CA HIS A 202 -5.92 -17.08 -6.09
C HIS A 202 -4.59 -17.51 -5.45
N LEU A 203 -3.63 -16.60 -5.38
CA LEU A 203 -2.30 -16.84 -4.84
C LEU A 203 -2.17 -16.22 -3.46
N ALA A 204 -1.41 -16.85 -2.57
CA ALA A 204 -1.05 -16.22 -1.32
C ALA A 204 -0.31 -14.89 -1.56
N TYR A 205 -0.55 -13.89 -0.70
CA TYR A 205 0.15 -12.60 -0.69
C TYR A 205 0.15 -11.85 -2.03
N SER A 206 -0.96 -11.92 -2.77
CA SER A 206 -1.09 -11.28 -4.09
C SER A 206 -2.26 -10.29 -4.17
N PRO A 207 -2.32 -9.28 -3.26
CA PRO A 207 -3.41 -8.30 -3.26
C PRO A 207 -3.45 -7.47 -4.55
N ASP A 208 -2.33 -7.35 -5.27
CA ASP A 208 -2.24 -6.69 -6.56
C ASP A 208 -2.90 -7.47 -7.71
N LEU A 209 -3.23 -8.75 -7.51
CA LEU A 209 -4.00 -9.57 -8.45
C LEU A 209 -5.50 -9.63 -8.10
N SER A 210 -5.94 -8.98 -7.02
CA SER A 210 -7.34 -8.91 -6.60
C SER A 210 -7.93 -7.53 -6.93
N PRO A 211 -8.87 -7.43 -7.90
CA PRO A 211 -9.54 -6.17 -8.24
C PRO A 211 -10.22 -5.49 -7.05
N THR A 212 -10.74 -6.27 -6.11
CA THR A 212 -11.29 -5.73 -4.86
C THR A 212 -10.24 -4.96 -4.08
N ASN A 213 -9.01 -5.49 -3.96
CA ASN A 213 -7.94 -4.87 -3.20
C ASN A 213 -7.30 -3.69 -3.92
N PHE A 214 -6.89 -3.84 -5.18
CA PHE A 214 -6.14 -2.78 -5.86
C PHE A 214 -7.02 -1.64 -6.40
N HIS A 215 -8.31 -1.90 -6.67
CA HIS A 215 -9.22 -0.93 -7.25
C HIS A 215 -10.32 -0.51 -6.27
N PHE A 216 -11.24 -1.40 -5.92
CA PHE A 216 -12.43 -1.03 -5.14
C PHE A 216 -12.07 -0.49 -3.75
N PHE A 217 -11.27 -1.21 -2.97
CA PHE A 217 -10.90 -0.80 -1.62
C PHE A 217 -10.07 0.46 -1.58
N LYS A 218 -9.28 0.73 -2.61
CA LYS A 218 -8.57 2.00 -2.74
C LYS A 218 -9.55 3.19 -2.85
N HIS A 219 -10.60 3.05 -3.65
CA HIS A 219 -11.65 4.07 -3.75
C HIS A 219 -12.51 4.15 -2.50
N LEU A 220 -12.83 3.01 -1.89
CA LEU A 220 -13.56 2.95 -0.62
C LEU A 220 -12.79 3.63 0.51
N GLU A 221 -11.49 3.41 0.64
CA GLU A 221 -10.64 4.09 1.63
C GLU A 221 -10.63 5.59 1.41
N GLN A 222 -10.57 6.04 0.16
CA GLN A 222 -10.67 7.46 -0.17
C GLN A 222 -12.03 8.04 0.24
N PHE A 223 -13.11 7.29 0.05
CA PHE A 223 -14.46 7.68 0.46
C PHE A 223 -14.66 7.67 1.99
N LEU A 224 -14.08 6.70 2.69
CA LEU A 224 -14.16 6.58 4.15
C LEU A 224 -13.29 7.60 4.88
N ARG A 225 -12.32 8.20 4.18
CA ARG A 225 -11.40 9.17 4.75
C ARG A 225 -12.14 10.32 5.43
N ALA A 226 -11.73 10.62 6.66
CA ALA A 226 -12.30 11.66 7.52
C ALA A 226 -13.77 11.45 7.93
N LYS A 227 -14.31 10.23 7.78
CA LYS A 227 -15.66 9.89 8.26
C LYS A 227 -15.64 9.25 9.63
N GLN A 228 -16.63 9.63 10.43
CA GLN A 228 -16.88 9.09 11.77
C GLN A 228 -18.27 8.47 11.80
N TYR A 229 -18.35 7.32 12.46
CA TYR A 229 -19.58 6.56 12.64
C TYR A 229 -19.78 6.30 14.13
N GLU A 230 -21.01 6.36 14.61
CA GLU A 230 -21.34 6.12 16.03
C GLU A 230 -21.86 4.70 16.25
N ASN A 231 -22.75 4.24 15.37
CA ASN A 231 -23.48 2.97 15.46
C ASN A 231 -23.48 2.17 14.15
N GLU A 232 -23.73 0.87 14.27
CA GLU A 232 -24.01 -0.03 13.15
C GLU A 232 -25.51 -0.03 12.90
N ASP A 233 -26.00 0.86 12.04
CA ASP A 233 -27.39 0.79 11.61
C ASP A 233 -27.53 -0.37 10.61
N ARG A 234 -27.99 -1.53 11.09
CA ARG A 234 -28.42 -2.62 10.22
C ARG A 234 -29.81 -2.28 9.68
N LYS A 235 -29.87 -1.91 8.39
CA LYS A 235 -31.12 -1.96 7.63
C LYS A 235 -31.40 -3.38 7.17
#